data_AF-A0A0M1IUH1-F1
#
_entry.id   AF-A0A0M1IUH1-F1
#
_cell.length_a   1.000
_cell.length_b   1.000
_cell.length_c   1.000
_cell.angle_alpha   90.00
_cell.angle_beta   90.00
_cell.angle_gamma   90.00
#
_symmetry.space_group_name_H-M   'P 1'
#
loop_
_entity.id
_entity.type
_entity.pdbx_description
1 polymer ?
#
loop_
_entity_poly.entity_id
_entity_poly.type
_entity_poly.pdbx_seq_one_letter_code
_entity_poly.pdbx_strand_id
1 'polypeptide(L)' 'MFSIGDLIIYSGQGICCIDDICKKTYGDFTKEHYVLHPIENCKLTISIPVDNDKVTMLEIIDRNEAKQIMESFKFKEVIG' A
#
# COMPACT_ATOMS: atom_id res chain seq x y z
N MET A 1 -5.85 9.37 2.94
CA MET A 1 -5.06 9.61 1.70
C MET A 1 -3.61 9.47 2.08
N PHE A 2 -2.81 8.87 1.20
CA PHE A 2 -1.38 8.72 1.42
C PHE A 2 -0.63 9.97 0.96
N SER A 3 0.56 10.16 1.48
CA SER A 3 1.49 11.23 1.16
C SER A 3 2.72 10.70 0.42
N ILE A 4 3.41 11.58 -0.30
CA ILE A 4 4.71 11.24 -0.91
C ILE A 4 5.68 10.79 0.17
N GLY A 5 6.34 9.65 -0.03
CA GLY A 5 7.23 9.00 0.92
C GLY A 5 6.55 7.98 1.84
N ASP A 6 5.21 7.88 1.83
CA ASP A 6 4.52 6.86 2.61
C ASP A 6 4.83 5.46 2.06
N LEU A 7 5.06 4.53 2.98
CA LEU A 7 5.14 3.11 2.67
C LEU A 7 3.77 2.46 2.91
N ILE A 8 3.29 1.72 1.91
CA ILE A 8 1.97 1.11 1.89
C ILE A 8 2.05 -0.35 1.44
N ILE A 9 1.03 -1.14 1.77
CA ILE A 9 0.82 -2.46 1.16
C ILE A 9 -0.08 -2.30 -0.06
N TYR A 10 0.45 -2.62 -1.24
CA TYR A 10 -0.26 -2.55 -2.51
C TYR A 10 -0.48 -3.95 -3.09
N SER A 11 -1.70 -4.49 -2.90
CA SER A 11 -2.18 -5.74 -3.52
C SER A 11 -1.11 -6.87 -3.51
N GLY A 12 -1.02 -7.65 -4.58
CA GLY A 12 -0.04 -8.73 -4.74
C GLY A 12 1.41 -8.29 -4.96
N GLN A 13 1.72 -6.99 -4.97
CA GLN A 13 3.10 -6.49 -5.10
C GLN A 13 3.77 -6.26 -3.74
N GLY A 14 3.04 -6.41 -2.64
CA GLY A 14 3.59 -6.23 -1.30
C GLY A 14 3.83 -4.76 -0.96
N ILE A 15 4.99 -4.44 -0.39
CA ILE A 15 5.28 -3.10 0.13
C ILE A 15 5.74 -2.18 -1.01
N CYS A 16 5.08 -1.03 -1.13
CA CYS A 16 5.39 0.02 -2.09
C CYS A 16 5.59 1.38 -1.42
N CYS A 17 6.37 2.26 -2.05
CA CYS A 17 6.54 3.66 -1.65
C CYS A 17 5.75 4.57 -2.59
N ILE A 18 5.08 5.60 -2.05
CA ILE A 18 4.46 6.66 -2.86
C ILE A 18 5.54 7.64 -3.33
N ASP A 19 5.76 7.68 -4.64
CA ASP A 19 6.74 8.58 -5.26
C ASP A 19 6.15 9.94 -5.61
N ASP A 20 4.89 9.96 -6.02
CA ASP A 20 4.23 11.17 -6.49
C ASP A 20 2.69 11.07 -6.37
N ILE A 21 2.04 12.23 -6.31
CA ILE A 21 0.59 12.40 -6.36
C ILE A 21 0.31 13.44 -7.43
N CYS A 22 -0.14 12.99 -8.60
CA CYS A 22 -0.27 13.85 -9.77
C CYS A 22 -1.58 13.66 -10.52
N LYS A 23 -2.02 14.74 -11.19
CA LYS A 23 -3.18 14.69 -12.08
C LYS A 23 -2.76 14.18 -13.45
N LYS A 24 -3.48 13.18 -13.96
CA LYS A 24 -3.32 12.64 -15.32
C LYS A 24 -4.59 12.87 -16.12
N THR A 25 -4.41 13.40 -17.33
CA THR A 25 -5.51 13.70 -18.26
C THR A 25 -5.53 12.67 -19.38
N TYR A 26 -6.68 12.04 -19.58
CA TYR A 26 -6.95 11.05 -20.61
C TYR A 26 -8.14 11.54 -21.44
N GLY A 27 -7.85 12.17 -22.59
CA GLY A 27 -8.87 12.89 -23.36
C GLY A 27 -9.45 14.05 -22.54
N ASP A 28 -10.77 14.05 -22.35
CA ASP A 28 -11.47 15.10 -21.60
C ASP A 28 -11.53 14.84 -20.08
N PHE A 29 -11.01 13.69 -19.61
CA PHE A 29 -11.09 13.29 -18.20
C PHE A 29 -9.75 13.51 -17.50
N THR A 30 -9.76 14.19 -16.36
CA THR A 30 -8.58 14.33 -15.49
C THR A 30 -8.82 13.62 -14.17
N LYS A 31 -7.90 12.74 -13.78
CA LYS A 31 -7.93 12.01 -12.50
C LYS A 31 -6.65 12.23 -11.73
N GLU A 32 -6.75 12.29 -10.40
CA GLU A 32 -5.60 12.27 -9.51
C GLU A 32 -5.14 10.83 -9.31
N HIS A 33 -3.84 10.60 -9.44
CA HIS A 33 -3.21 9.29 -9.38
C HIS A 33 -2.09 9.28 -8.34
N TYR A 34 -1.95 8.16 -7.65
CA TYR A 34 -0.70 7.80 -7.00
C TYR A 34 0.28 7.25 -8.05
N VAL A 35 1.55 7.61 -7.92
CA VAL A 35 2.67 6.93 -8.57
C VAL A 35 3.48 6.26 -7.48
N LEU A 36 3.76 4.97 -7.62
CA LEU A 36 4.42 4.17 -6.60
C LEU A 36 5.33 3.10 -7.20
N HIS A 37 6.32 2.66 -6.44
CA HIS A 37 7.19 1.53 -6.79
C HIS A 37 7.27 0.51 -5.65
N PRO A 38 7.36 -0.79 -5.96
CA PRO A 38 7.67 -1.81 -4.95
C PRO A 38 9.08 -1.61 -4.41
N ILE A 39 9.26 -1.74 -3.09
CA ILE A 39 10.59 -1.61 -2.46
C ILE A 39 11.59 -2.66 -2.98
N GLU A 40 11.09 -3.82 -3.39
CA GLU A 40 11.92 -4.92 -3.92
C GLU A 40 12.30 -4.72 -5.40
N ASN A 41 11.63 -3.81 -6.11
CA ASN A 41 11.86 -3.55 -7.52
C ASN A 41 11.60 -2.09 -7.88
N CYS A 42 12.56 -1.21 -7.57
CA CYS A 42 12.48 0.22 -7.89
C CYS A 42 12.44 0.55 -9.40
N LYS A 43 12.61 -0.44 -10.29
CA LYS A 43 12.46 -0.24 -11.74
C LYS A 43 11.01 -0.34 -12.21
N LEU A 44 10.13 -0.91 -11.40
CA LEU A 44 8.70 -0.99 -11.70
C LEU A 44 7.99 0.24 -11.16
N THR A 45 7.31 0.97 -12.05
CA THR A 45 6.43 2.07 -11.68
C THR A 45 4.99 1.68 -11.89
N ILE A 46 4.17 1.89 -10.86
CA ILE A 46 2.74 1.63 -10.85
C ILE A 46 2.04 2.99 -10.77
N SER A 47 1.03 3.20 -11.60
CA SER A 47 0.17 4.39 -11.52
C SER A 47 -1.28 3.97 -11.40
N ILE A 48 -1.93 4.47 -10.36
CA ILE A 48 -3.28 4.06 -9.99
C ILE A 48 -4.11 5.29 -9.60
N PRO A 49 -5.38 5.40 -10.01
CA PRO A 49 -6.25 6.47 -9.54
C PRO A 49 -6.41 6.44 -8.02
N VAL A 50 -6.43 7.61 -7.37
CA VAL A 50 -6.63 7.71 -5.91
C VAL A 50 -8.02 7.23 -5.47
N ASP A 51 -8.99 7.25 -6.39
CA ASP A 51 -10.37 6.81 -6.22
C ASP A 51 -10.60 5.35 -6.63
N ASN A 52 -9.53 4.57 -6.85
CA ASN A 52 -9.67 3.18 -7.27
C ASN A 52 -10.11 2.26 -6.11
N ASP A 53 -11.33 1.77 -6.21
CA ASP A 53 -12.03 0.87 -5.30
C ASP A 53 -11.82 -0.62 -5.63
N LYS A 54 -11.09 -0.95 -6.71
CA LYS A 54 -10.84 -2.33 -7.15
C LYS A 54 -9.59 -2.97 -6.55
N VAL A 55 -8.71 -2.19 -5.94
CA VAL A 55 -7.42 -2.67 -5.41
C VAL A 55 -7.27 -2.31 -3.95
N THR A 56 -6.70 -3.23 -3.18
CA THR A 56 -6.42 -2.99 -1.77
C THR A 56 -5.14 -2.18 -1.62
N MET A 57 -5.25 -1.03 -0.97
CA MET A 57 -4.14 -0.19 -0.52
C MET A 57 -4.26 -0.02 1.00
N LEU A 58 -3.31 -0.56 1.76
CA LEU A 58 -3.34 -0.51 3.23
C LEU A 58 -2.15 0.29 3.75
N GLU A 59 -2.36 0.99 4.86
CA GLU A 59 -1.27 1.53 5.67
C GLU A 59 -0.39 0.40 6.22
N ILE A 60 0.90 0.68 6.39
CA ILE A 60 1.78 -0.26 7.08
C ILE A 60 1.48 -0.23 8.56
N ILE A 61 1.36 -1.44 9.13
CA ILE A 61 1.16 -1.63 10.56
C ILE A 61 2.28 -0.98 11.38
N ASP A 62 1.93 -0.45 12.53
CA ASP A 62 2.92 0.13 13.42
C ASP A 62 3.69 -0.97 14.21
N ARG A 63 4.71 -0.55 14.96
CA ARG A 63 5.52 -1.47 15.77
C ARG A 63 4.69 -2.21 16.83
N ASN A 64 3.69 -1.57 17.42
CA ASN A 64 2.87 -2.17 18.47
C ASN A 64 1.91 -3.19 17.86
N GLU A 65 1.26 -2.87 16.75
CA GLU A 65 0.45 -3.82 15.98
C GLU A 65 1.27 -5.03 15.54
N ALA A 66 2.48 -4.80 15.01
CA ALA A 66 3.39 -5.88 14.66
C ALA A 66 3.72 -6.78 15.87
N LYS A 67 3.97 -6.20 17.04
CA LYS A 67 4.20 -6.97 18.28
C LYS A 67 2.97 -7.77 18.68
N GLN A 68 1.78 -7.18 18.64
CA GLN A 68 0.53 -7.87 18.96
C GLN A 68 0.28 -9.07 18.02
N ILE A 69 0.58 -8.92 16.73
CA ILE A 69 0.52 -10.02 15.76
C ILE A 69 1.56 -11.10 16.11
N MET A 70 2.80 -10.73 16.46
CA MET A 70 3.81 -11.71 16.89
C MET A 70 3.41 -12.44 18.18
N GLU A 71 2.71 -11.78 19.10
CA GLU A 71 2.20 -12.37 20.33
C GLU A 71 1.01 -13.30 20.08
N SER A 72 0.14 -12.98 19.12
CA SER A 72 -1.02 -13.83 18.79
C SER A 72 -0.61 -15.24 18.34
N PHE A 73 0.52 -15.36 17.62
CA PHE A 73 1.08 -16.66 17.22
C PHE A 73 1.60 -17.52 18.39
N LYS A 74 1.80 -16.94 19.58
CA LYS A 74 2.28 -17.68 20.76
C LYS A 74 1.15 -18.37 21.52
N PHE A 75 -0.10 -17.99 21.26
CA PHE A 75 -1.25 -18.68 21.83
C PHE A 75 -1.43 -20.01 21.10
N LYS A 76 -0.99 -21.10 21.74
CA LYS A 76 -1.49 -22.43 21.39
C LYS A 76 -2.92 -22.52 21.91
N GLU A 77 -3.89 -22.61 21.00
CA GLU A 77 -5.18 -23.17 21.35
C GLU A 77 -4.92 -24.60 21.86
N VAL A 78 -4.98 -24.78 23.18
CA VAL A 78 -5.07 -26.11 23.77
C VAL A 78 -6.50 -26.55 23.54
N ILE A 79 -6.72 -27.19 22.39
CA ILE A 79 -7.93 -27.96 22.14
C ILE A 79 -7.82 -29.19 23.06
N GLY A 80 -8.45 -29.09 24.23
CA GLY A 80 -8.64 -30.20 25.16
C GLY A 80 -9.78 -31.11 24.73
#